data_AF-A0AA39MKC7-F1
#
_entry.id   AF-A0AA39MKC7-F1
#
_cell.length_a   1.000
_cell.length_b   1.000
_cell.length_c   1.000
_cell.angle_alpha   90.00
_cell.angle_beta   90.00
_cell.angle_gamma   90.00
#
_symmetry.space_group_name_H-M   'P 1'
#
loop_
_entity.id
_entity.type
_entity.pdbx_description
1 polymer ?
#
loop_
_entity_poly.entity_id
_entity_poly.type
_entity_poly.pdbx_seq_one_letter_code
_entity_poly.pdbx_strand_id
1 'polypeptide(L)'
;MHKFLSLRLGVMIIAGLTFLGSVFIAAVGWINVQDILNHSLVLVIYHQRLVWIIAGINTLTALISLFGLLAAFKARVNLVEAFDLMQSISLGFSLLFVGFLALFELYSKEYDGEVGVNCKNADDAATMCRTSVTRGTISGILYLIWLTQFHGLFIVPGYVQELRRKPPSGNYVGVKLQDMSVSVPYSPA
;
A
#
# COMPACT_ATOMS: atom_id res chain seq x y z
N MET A 1 -10.05 1.28 -25.39
CA MET A 1 -10.95 1.16 -24.21
C MET A 1 -10.48 0.09 -23.20
N HIS A 2 -10.03 -1.09 -23.63
CA HIS A 2 -9.55 -2.17 -22.73
C HIS A 2 -8.39 -1.80 -21.80
N LYS A 3 -7.39 -1.03 -22.27
CA LYS A 3 -6.22 -0.65 -21.45
C LYS A 3 -6.58 0.20 -20.23
N PHE A 4 -7.52 1.14 -20.37
CA PHE A 4 -7.99 2.01 -19.28
C PHE A 4 -8.69 1.22 -18.18
N LEU A 5 -9.56 0.27 -18.55
CA LEU A 5 -10.28 -0.56 -17.58
C LEU A 5 -9.31 -1.47 -16.82
N SER A 6 -8.32 -2.02 -17.52
CA SER A 6 -7.26 -2.86 -16.93
C SER A 6 -6.41 -2.08 -15.91
N LEU A 7 -6.02 -0.85 -16.22
CA LEU A 7 -5.23 -0.01 -15.32
C LEU A 7 -6.03 0.43 -14.10
N ARG A 8 -7.29 0.85 -14.29
CA ARG A 8 -8.18 1.23 -13.18
C ARG A 8 -8.43 0.07 -12.24
N LEU A 9 -8.70 -1.12 -12.77
CA LEU A 9 -8.86 -2.34 -11.98
C LEU A 9 -7.56 -2.69 -11.24
N GLY A 10 -6.41 -2.58 -11.90
CA GLY A 10 -5.09 -2.79 -11.29
C GLY A 10 -4.85 -1.89 -10.07
N VAL A 11 -5.11 -0.59 -10.21
CA VAL A 11 -5.01 0.36 -9.08
C VAL A 11 -5.99 0.00 -7.97
N MET A 12 -7.23 -0.37 -8.29
CA MET A 12 -8.22 -0.77 -7.30
C MET A 12 -7.82 -2.04 -6.54
N ILE A 13 -7.27 -3.05 -7.23
CA ILE A 13 -6.82 -4.29 -6.60
C ILE A 13 -5.65 -4.01 -5.66
N ILE A 14 -4.65 -3.25 -6.11
CA ILE A 14 -3.47 -2.94 -5.29
C ILE A 14 -3.86 -2.10 -4.07
N ALA A 15 -4.67 -1.05 -4.26
CA ALA A 15 -5.15 -0.23 -3.16
C ALA A 15 -6.04 -1.04 -2.20
N GLY A 16 -6.86 -1.95 -2.73
CA GLY A 16 -7.71 -2.84 -1.93
C GLY A 16 -6.92 -3.84 -1.08
N LEU A 17 -5.94 -4.52 -1.68
CA LEU A 17 -5.07 -5.45 -0.95
C LEU A 17 -4.23 -4.73 0.11
N THR A 18 -3.70 -3.55 -0.24
CA THR A 18 -2.92 -2.73 0.71
C THR A 18 -3.80 -2.26 1.86
N PHE A 19 -5.03 -1.81 1.57
CA PHE A 19 -6.00 -1.45 2.60
C PHE A 19 -6.29 -2.61 3.56
N LEU A 20 -6.65 -3.79 3.04
CA LEU A 20 -6.98 -4.95 3.87
C LEU A 20 -5.78 -5.40 4.72
N GLY A 21 -4.59 -5.48 4.12
CA GLY A 21 -3.37 -5.85 4.84
C GLY A 21 -3.02 -4.85 5.95
N SER A 22 -3.07 -3.56 5.65
CA SER A 22 -2.77 -2.51 6.61
C SER A 22 -3.81 -2.42 7.74
N VAL A 23 -5.10 -2.60 7.46
CA VAL A 23 -6.14 -2.64 8.49
C VAL A 23 -5.93 -3.83 9.43
N PHE A 24 -5.62 -5.00 8.89
CA PHE A 24 -5.36 -6.19 9.70
C PHE A 24 -4.18 -5.96 10.65
N ILE A 25 -3.04 -5.46 10.14
CA ILE A 25 -1.85 -5.19 10.95
C ILE A 25 -2.11 -4.08 11.97
N ALA A 26 -2.81 -3.01 11.58
CA ALA A 26 -3.19 -1.94 12.49
C ALA A 26 -4.07 -2.46 13.62
N ALA A 27 -5.07 -3.30 13.33
CA ALA A 27 -5.95 -3.90 14.35
C ALA A 27 -5.15 -4.72 15.36
N VAL A 28 -4.27 -5.62 14.89
CA VAL A 28 -3.38 -6.39 15.77
C VAL A 28 -2.48 -5.47 16.60
N GLY A 29 -1.90 -4.44 15.97
CA GLY A 29 -1.06 -3.46 16.67
C GLY A 29 -1.81 -2.71 17.77
N TRP A 30 -3.04 -2.27 17.51
CA TRP A 30 -3.88 -1.59 18.49
C TRP A 30 -4.36 -2.50 19.62
N ILE A 31 -4.63 -3.77 19.35
CA ILE A 31 -4.90 -4.78 20.40
C ILE A 31 -3.68 -4.89 21.33
N ASN A 32 -2.48 -5.05 20.77
CA ASN A 32 -1.25 -5.11 21.57
C ASN A 32 -1.01 -3.82 22.38
N VAL A 33 -1.31 -2.65 21.80
CA VAL A 33 -1.26 -1.37 22.54
C VAL A 33 -2.23 -1.38 23.73
N GLN A 34 -3.46 -1.87 23.53
CA GLN A 34 -4.47 -1.95 24.57
C GLN A 34 -4.05 -2.89 25.70
N ASP A 35 -3.43 -4.03 25.38
CA ASP A 35 -2.90 -4.97 26.35
C ASP A 35 -1.73 -4.38 27.16
N ILE A 36 -0.86 -3.59 26.52
CA ILE A 36 0.21 -2.85 27.21
C ILE A 36 -0.37 -1.82 28.19
N LEU A 37 -1.39 -1.07 27.78
CA LEU A 37 -2.06 -0.09 28.64
C LEU A 37 -2.77 -0.75 29.83
N ASN A 38 -3.33 -1.94 29.62
CA ASN A 38 -3.99 -2.74 30.65
C ASN A 38 -3.01 -3.51 31.55
N HIS A 39 -1.70 -3.34 31.38
CA HIS A 39 -0.64 -4.07 32.08
C HIS A 39 -0.72 -5.61 31.93
N SER A 40 -1.52 -6.12 30.98
CA SER A 40 -1.56 -7.55 30.66
C SER A 40 -0.33 -7.97 29.85
N LEU A 41 0.32 -7.01 29.19
CA LEU A 41 1.54 -7.21 28.41
C LEU A 41 2.66 -6.29 28.89
N VAL A 42 3.66 -6.86 29.57
CA VAL A 42 4.84 -6.12 30.04
C VAL A 42 5.96 -6.26 29.00
N LEU A 43 6.16 -5.21 28.20
CA LEU A 43 7.25 -5.11 27.23
C LEU A 43 8.35 -4.17 27.74
N VAL A 44 9.57 -4.37 27.28
CA VAL A 44 10.64 -3.38 27.40
C VAL A 44 10.18 -2.08 26.70
N ILE A 45 10.50 -0.92 27.29
CA ILE A 45 10.08 0.42 26.82
C ILE A 45 10.32 0.62 25.31
N TYR A 46 11.40 0.04 24.77
CA TYR A 46 11.74 0.11 23.36
C TYR A 46 10.72 -0.63 22.47
N HIS A 47 10.42 -1.91 22.78
CA HIS A 47 9.42 -2.70 22.07
C HIS A 47 8.03 -2.07 22.17
N GLN A 48 7.67 -1.52 23.33
CA GLN A 48 6.41 -0.79 23.50
C GLN A 48 6.31 0.35 22.47
N ARG A 49 7.33 1.21 22.35
CA ARG A 49 7.33 2.31 21.38
C ARG A 49 7.19 1.81 19.94
N LEU A 50 7.83 0.70 19.58
CA LEU A 50 7.73 0.13 18.25
C LEU A 50 6.33 -0.36 17.90
N VAL A 51 5.63 -1.01 18.83
CA VAL A 51 4.23 -1.44 18.61
C VAL A 51 3.33 -0.23 18.27
N TRP A 52 3.48 0.88 19.01
CA TRP A 52 2.75 2.12 18.74
C TRP A 52 3.07 2.70 17.36
N ILE A 53 4.35 2.74 16.97
CA ILE A 53 4.80 3.25 15.68
C ILE A 53 4.24 2.39 14.54
N ILE A 54 4.33 1.07 14.65
CA ILE A 54 3.85 0.13 13.62
C ILE A 54 2.33 0.24 13.46
N ALA A 55 1.57 0.30 14.57
CA ALA A 55 0.12 0.48 14.54
C ALA A 55 -0.27 1.81 13.86
N GLY A 56 0.41 2.90 14.22
CA GLY A 56 0.19 4.22 13.64
C GLY A 56 0.47 4.29 12.14
N ILE A 57 1.64 3.77 11.70
CA ILE A 57 2.03 3.75 10.29
C ILE A 57 1.03 2.93 9.46
N ASN A 58 0.67 1.74 9.92
CA ASN A 58 -0.29 0.90 9.18
C ASN A 58 -1.70 1.53 9.16
N THR A 59 -2.10 2.24 10.20
CA THR A 59 -3.35 3.03 10.18
C THR A 59 -3.30 4.11 9.10
N LEU A 60 -2.18 4.85 9.00
CA LEU A 60 -1.99 5.86 7.96
C LEU A 60 -1.97 5.23 6.55
N THR A 61 -1.28 4.12 6.37
CA THR A 61 -1.26 3.39 5.10
C THR A 61 -2.64 2.88 4.69
N ALA A 62 -3.46 2.43 5.64
CA ALA A 62 -4.85 2.07 5.38
C ALA A 62 -5.66 3.28 4.88
N LEU A 63 -5.50 4.45 5.52
CA LEU A 63 -6.18 5.68 5.09
C LEU A 63 -5.74 6.13 3.69
N ILE A 64 -4.44 6.07 3.38
CA ILE A 64 -3.91 6.37 2.04
C ILE A 64 -4.47 5.41 1.00
N SER A 65 -4.53 4.12 1.33
CA SER A 65 -5.07 3.08 0.45
C SER A 65 -6.56 3.28 0.18
N LEU A 66 -7.33 3.64 1.22
CA LEU A 66 -8.74 4.00 1.08
C LEU A 66 -8.93 5.23 0.19
N PHE A 67 -8.07 6.26 0.37
CA PHE A 67 -8.05 7.42 -0.51
C PHE A 67 -7.75 7.03 -1.96
N GLY A 68 -6.79 6.13 -2.19
CA GLY A 68 -6.45 5.58 -3.50
C GLY A 68 -7.61 4.83 -4.17
N LEU A 69 -8.35 4.03 -3.41
CA LEU A 69 -9.58 3.38 -3.89
C LEU A 69 -10.62 4.40 -4.36
N LEU A 70 -10.86 5.44 -3.56
CA LEU A 70 -11.79 6.52 -3.89
C LEU A 70 -11.30 7.34 -5.10
N ALA A 71 -10.01 7.60 -5.21
CA ALA A 71 -9.38 8.30 -6.33
C ALA A 71 -9.53 7.50 -7.63
N ALA A 72 -9.24 6.19 -7.59
CA ALA A 72 -9.40 5.29 -8.72
C ALA A 72 -10.87 5.15 -9.14
N PHE A 73 -11.80 5.15 -8.17
CA PHE A 73 -13.22 5.13 -8.42
C PHE A 73 -13.71 6.43 -9.08
N LYS A 74 -13.31 7.60 -8.56
CA LYS A 74 -13.72 8.90 -9.12
C LYS A 74 -13.04 9.23 -10.45
N ALA A 75 -11.97 8.51 -10.82
CA ALA A 75 -11.24 8.68 -12.07
C ALA A 75 -10.83 10.15 -12.31
N ARG A 76 -10.39 10.85 -11.25
CA ARG A 76 -9.90 12.22 -11.33
C ARG A 76 -8.37 12.25 -11.26
N VAL A 77 -7.74 12.86 -12.25
CA VAL A 77 -6.28 13.00 -12.38
C VAL A 77 -5.64 13.48 -11.08
N ASN A 78 -6.09 14.62 -10.55
CA ASN A 78 -5.50 15.21 -9.34
C ASN A 78 -5.57 14.30 -8.11
N LEU A 79 -6.64 13.50 -7.97
CA LEU A 79 -6.78 12.59 -6.83
C LEU A 79 -5.84 11.39 -6.96
N VAL A 80 -5.68 10.87 -8.18
CA VAL A 80 -4.78 9.73 -8.44
C VAL A 80 -3.32 10.15 -8.32
N GLU A 81 -2.96 11.37 -8.74
CA GLU A 81 -1.63 11.94 -8.54
C GLU A 81 -1.31 12.19 -7.07
N ALA A 82 -2.27 12.72 -6.31
CA ALA A 82 -2.10 12.87 -4.86
C ALA A 82 -1.89 11.51 -4.18
N PHE A 83 -2.62 10.49 -4.62
CA PHE A 83 -2.46 9.12 -4.12
C PHE A 83 -1.07 8.57 -4.44
N ASP A 84 -0.57 8.75 -5.65
CA ASP A 84 0.79 8.34 -6.06
C ASP A 84 1.87 8.95 -5.16
N LEU A 85 1.76 10.25 -4.90
CA LEU A 85 2.67 10.96 -4.01
C LEU A 85 2.59 10.46 -2.56
N MET A 86 1.37 10.33 -2.02
CA MET A 86 1.16 9.84 -0.66
C MET A 86 1.69 8.41 -0.48
N GLN A 87 1.47 7.53 -1.46
CA GLN A 87 1.97 6.18 -1.45
C GLN A 87 3.51 6.14 -1.55
N SER A 88 4.12 6.99 -2.38
CA SER A 88 5.57 7.11 -2.48
C SER A 88 6.21 7.51 -1.15
N ILE A 89 5.64 8.53 -0.49
CA ILE A 89 6.11 9.00 0.82
C ILE A 89 5.92 7.92 1.88
N SER A 90 4.76 7.26 1.90
CA SER A 90 4.45 6.18 2.84
C SER A 90 5.39 5.00 2.68
N LEU A 91 5.70 4.59 1.44
CA LEU A 91 6.64 3.50 1.15
C LEU A 91 8.05 3.88 1.60
N GLY A 92 8.52 5.10 1.28
CA GLY A 92 9.83 5.58 1.70
C GLY A 92 9.97 5.58 3.22
N PHE A 93 8.96 6.09 3.93
CA PHE A 93 8.95 6.09 5.39
C PHE A 93 8.89 4.67 5.98
N SER A 94 8.06 3.79 5.42
CA SER A 94 7.93 2.40 5.87
C SER A 94 9.24 1.63 5.69
N LEU A 95 9.91 1.75 4.54
CA LEU A 95 11.18 1.08 4.28
C LEU A 95 12.29 1.58 5.22
N LEU A 96 12.41 2.90 5.38
CA LEU A 96 13.49 3.50 6.19
C LEU A 96 13.32 3.25 7.68
N PHE A 97 12.11 3.44 8.21
CA PHE A 97 11.88 3.38 9.66
C PHE A 97 11.46 1.99 10.11
N VAL A 98 10.43 1.41 9.49
CA VAL A 98 9.91 0.10 9.92
C VAL A 98 10.80 -1.02 9.40
N GLY A 99 11.22 -0.95 8.15
CA GLY A 99 12.02 -1.99 7.54
C GLY A 99 13.37 -2.18 8.23
N PHE A 100 14.10 -1.09 8.45
CA PHE A 100 15.38 -1.17 9.13
C PHE A 100 15.23 -1.60 10.60
N LEU A 101 14.36 -0.95 11.38
CA LEU A 101 14.25 -1.22 12.81
C LEU A 101 13.62 -2.58 13.12
N ALA A 102 12.50 -2.91 12.47
CA ALA A 102 11.79 -4.15 12.76
C ALA A 102 12.58 -5.38 12.29
N LEU A 103 13.26 -5.32 11.15
CA LEU A 103 14.12 -6.44 10.73
C LEU A 103 15.38 -6.53 11.60
N PHE A 104 16.02 -5.40 11.93
CA PHE A 104 17.20 -5.42 12.80
C PHE A 104 16.89 -6.06 14.16
N GLU A 105 15.74 -5.71 14.74
CA GLU A 105 15.29 -6.26 16.02
C GLU A 105 14.87 -7.73 15.89
N LEU A 106 14.14 -8.10 14.83
CA LEU A 106 13.72 -9.48 14.58
C LEU A 106 14.92 -10.43 14.45
N TYR A 107 16.03 -9.95 13.89
CA TYR A 107 17.29 -10.71 13.77
C TYR A 107 18.30 -10.40 14.89
N SER A 108 17.93 -9.60 15.88
CA SER A 108 18.77 -9.33 17.04
C SER A 108 18.86 -10.54 17.97
N LYS A 109 19.97 -10.64 18.71
CA LYS A 109 20.18 -11.68 19.72
C LYS A 109 19.24 -11.53 20.93
N GLU A 110 18.74 -10.32 21.17
CA GLU A 110 17.77 -10.03 22.25
C GLU A 110 16.47 -10.81 22.04
N TYR A 111 15.97 -10.83 20.79
CA TYR A 111 14.76 -11.57 20.42
C TYR A 111 14.90 -13.09 20.64
N ASP A 112 16.09 -13.65 20.39
CA ASP A 112 16.36 -15.07 20.66
C ASP A 112 16.34 -15.38 22.17
N GLY A 113 16.77 -14.42 23.01
CA GLY A 113 16.74 -14.54 24.46
C GLY A 113 15.33 -14.52 25.04
N GLU A 114 14.49 -13.57 24.62
CA GLU A 114 13.11 -13.44 25.11
C GLU A 114 12.21 -14.62 24.70
N VAL A 115 12.31 -15.06 23.44
CA VAL A 115 11.53 -16.21 22.97
C VAL A 115 12.02 -17.51 23.62
N GLY A 116 13.34 -17.67 23.80
CA GLY A 116 13.93 -18.85 24.44
C GLY A 116 13.49 -19.06 25.89
N VAL A 117 13.24 -17.97 26.64
CA VAL A 117 12.78 -18.04 28.04
C VAL A 117 11.29 -18.40 28.12
N ASN A 118 10.44 -17.81 27.26
CA ASN A 118 9.00 -18.09 27.23
C ASN A 118 8.64 -19.49 26.72
N CYS A 119 9.49 -20.10 25.89
CA CYS A 119 9.28 -21.46 25.40
C CYS A 119 9.61 -22.57 26.41
N LYS A 120 10.32 -22.25 27.49
CA LYS A 120 10.77 -23.25 28.47
C LYS A 120 9.68 -23.70 29.45
N ASN A 121 8.56 -22.96 29.51
CA ASN A 121 7.54 -23.11 30.56
C ASN A 121 6.20 -23.70 30.10
N ALA A 122 6.05 -24.13 28.84
CA ALA A 122 4.79 -24.71 28.39
C ALA A 122 5.04 -25.87 27.42
N ASP A 123 4.61 -27.07 27.80
CA ASP A 123 4.69 -28.28 26.97
C ASP A 123 3.81 -28.19 25.70
N ASP A 124 2.87 -27.23 25.62
CA ASP A 124 2.14 -26.86 24.39
C ASP A 124 2.87 -25.83 23.50
N ALA A 125 3.96 -25.22 23.99
CA ALA A 125 4.72 -24.19 23.27
C ALA A 125 5.72 -24.76 22.25
N ALA A 126 5.85 -26.08 22.13
CA ALA A 126 6.67 -26.73 21.11
C ALA A 126 6.27 -26.34 19.67
N THR A 127 5.02 -25.92 19.47
CA THR A 127 4.50 -25.48 18.16
C THR A 127 4.77 -24.00 17.87
N MET A 128 4.77 -23.15 18.90
CA MET A 128 5.04 -21.70 18.80
C MET A 128 6.54 -21.37 18.82
N CYS A 129 7.37 -22.26 19.37
CA CYS A 129 8.82 -22.06 19.49
C CYS A 129 9.62 -22.42 18.22
N ARG A 130 8.98 -22.32 17.05
CA ARG A 130 9.65 -22.38 15.75
C ARG A 130 10.06 -20.95 15.37
N THR A 131 10.96 -20.36 16.16
CA THR A 131 11.49 -18.98 16.00
C THR A 131 11.93 -18.65 14.58
N SER A 132 12.49 -19.62 13.85
CA SER A 132 12.87 -19.44 12.44
C SER A 132 11.65 -19.33 11.51
N VAL A 133 10.56 -20.06 11.79
CA VAL A 133 9.34 -20.02 10.97
C VAL A 133 8.56 -18.73 11.24
N THR A 134 8.49 -18.27 12.49
CA THR A 134 7.85 -16.98 12.82
C THR A 134 8.63 -15.80 12.26
N ARG A 135 9.97 -15.79 12.36
CA ARG A 135 10.84 -14.78 11.71
C ARG A 135 10.63 -14.74 10.19
N GLY A 136 10.66 -15.91 9.54
CA GLY A 136 10.44 -16.04 8.11
C GLY A 136 9.05 -15.57 7.68
N THR A 137 8.03 -15.89 8.47
CA THR A 137 6.64 -15.49 8.20
C THR A 137 6.46 -13.98 8.32
N ILE A 138 6.95 -13.37 9.41
CA ILE A 138 6.88 -11.91 9.62
C ILE A 138 7.63 -11.16 8.52
N SER A 139 8.86 -11.58 8.23
CA SER A 139 9.66 -10.99 7.16
C SER A 139 8.95 -11.14 5.81
N GLY A 140 8.39 -12.32 5.51
CA GLY A 140 7.64 -12.60 4.29
C GLY A 140 6.43 -11.70 4.12
N ILE A 141 5.64 -11.48 5.18
CA ILE A 141 4.49 -10.56 5.16
C ILE A 141 4.95 -9.13 4.87
N LEU A 142 6.01 -8.65 5.53
CA LEU A 142 6.56 -7.31 5.28
C LEU A 142 7.03 -7.15 3.82
N TYR A 143 7.74 -8.13 3.29
CA TYR A 143 8.16 -8.14 1.89
C TYR A 143 6.98 -8.11 0.92
N LEU A 144 5.92 -8.89 1.18
CA LEU A 144 4.71 -8.89 0.36
C LEU A 144 4.03 -7.52 0.35
N ILE A 145 3.94 -6.86 1.50
CA ILE A 145 3.36 -5.51 1.62
C ILE A 145 4.19 -4.47 0.87
N TRP A 146 5.52 -4.55 0.96
CA TRP A 146 6.38 -3.65 0.19
C TRP A 146 6.27 -3.92 -1.30
N LEU A 147 6.18 -5.18 -1.71
CA LEU A 147 6.06 -5.55 -3.11
C LEU A 147 4.75 -5.03 -3.71
N THR A 148 3.61 -5.15 -3.00
CA THR A 148 2.34 -4.58 -3.48
C THR A 148 2.41 -3.06 -3.59
N GLN A 149 2.99 -2.38 -2.60
CA GLN A 149 3.13 -0.93 -2.65
C GLN A 149 4.10 -0.48 -3.77
N PHE A 150 5.18 -1.21 -3.99
CA PHE A 150 6.15 -0.95 -5.05
C PHE A 150 5.52 -1.13 -6.43
N HIS A 151 4.71 -2.16 -6.64
CA HIS A 151 3.94 -2.32 -7.87
C HIS A 151 2.95 -1.17 -8.11
N GLY A 152 2.38 -0.61 -7.04
CA GLY A 152 1.55 0.59 -7.12
C GLY A 152 2.27 1.75 -7.79
N LEU A 153 3.55 1.97 -7.50
CA LEU A 153 4.37 3.05 -8.08
C LEU A 153 4.57 2.93 -9.60
N PHE A 154 4.40 1.74 -10.18
CA PHE A 154 4.47 1.58 -11.65
C PHE A 154 3.11 1.71 -12.31
N ILE A 155 2.06 1.21 -11.66
CA ILE A 155 0.72 1.14 -12.25
C ILE A 155 -0.02 2.48 -12.14
N VAL A 156 0.15 3.19 -11.03
CA VAL A 156 -0.56 4.45 -10.76
C VAL A 156 -0.15 5.56 -11.74
N PRO A 157 1.15 5.81 -12.05
CA PRO A 157 1.53 6.79 -13.06
C PRO A 157 1.00 6.46 -14.46
N GLY A 158 0.97 5.17 -14.82
CA GLY A 158 0.37 4.72 -16.08
C GLY A 158 -1.13 5.03 -16.15
N TYR A 159 -1.84 4.86 -15.04
CA TYR A 159 -3.25 5.23 -14.95
C TYR A 159 -3.47 6.75 -15.02
N VAL A 160 -2.62 7.55 -14.38
CA VAL A 160 -2.64 9.01 -14.47
C VAL A 160 -2.47 9.49 -15.91
N GLN A 161 -1.47 8.96 -16.62
CA GLN A 161 -1.22 9.32 -18.01
C GLN A 161 -2.42 8.98 -18.91
N GLU A 162 -3.05 7.83 -18.70
CA GLU A 162 -4.23 7.46 -19.46
C GLU A 162 -5.45 8.34 -19.12
N LEU A 163 -5.62 8.74 -17.85
CA LEU A 163 -6.65 9.70 -17.44
C LEU A 163 -6.43 11.08 -18.08
N ARG A 164 -5.18 11.55 -18.19
CA ARG A 164 -4.85 12.82 -18.86
C ARG A 164 -5.09 12.76 -20.37
N ARG A 165 -4.87 11.60 -21.00
CA ARG A 165 -5.12 11.39 -22.45
C ARG A 165 -6.60 11.32 -22.80
N LYS A 166 -7.45 10.90 -21.85
CA LYS A 166 -8.90 10.96 -22.02
C LYS A 166 -9.34 12.40 -21.73
N PRO A 167 -9.82 13.17 -22.72
CA PRO A 167 -10.48 14.42 -22.39
C PRO A 167 -11.66 14.12 -21.45
N PRO A 168 -11.95 15.00 -20.48
CA PRO A 168 -13.22 14.91 -19.77
C PRO A 168 -14.31 14.86 -20.84
N SER A 169 -15.35 14.05 -20.65
CA SER A 169 -16.50 13.99 -21.54
C SER A 169 -17.26 15.33 -21.51
N GLY A 170 -16.66 16.37 -22.08
CA GLY A 170 -17.25 17.64 -22.40
C GLY A 170 -17.53 17.62 -23.89
N ASN A 171 -18.82 17.56 -24.23
CA ASN A 171 -19.41 17.77 -25.56
C ASN A 171 -18.45 17.57 -26.73
N TYR A 172 -18.41 16.34 -27.25
CA TYR A 172 -18.12 16.16 -28.66
C TYR A 172 -19.26 16.83 -29.44
N VAL A 173 -19.13 18.13 -29.74
CA VAL A 173 -19.85 18.72 -30.85
C VAL A 173 -19.29 17.99 -32.07
N GLY A 174 -20.04 17.03 -32.58
CA GLY A 174 -19.72 16.35 -33.84
C GLY A 174 -19.67 17.40 -34.93
N VAL A 175 -18.48 17.88 -35.27
CA VAL A 175 -18.27 18.67 -36.48
C VAL A 175 -18.53 17.71 -37.63
N LYS A 176 -19.70 17.87 -38.24
CA LYS A 176 -20.10 17.15 -39.44
C LYS A 176 -19.12 17.56 -40.56
N LEU A 177 -18.16 16.69 -40.88
CA LEU A 177 -17.27 16.81 -42.03
C LEU A 177 -18.06 16.58 -43.33
N GLN A 178 -19.03 17.44 -43.65
CA GLN A 178 -19.81 17.35 -44.89
C GLN A 178 -19.66 18.55 -45.83
N ASP A 179 -18.99 19.64 -45.42
CA ASP A 179 -18.86 20.85 -46.24
C ASP A 179 -17.42 21.18 -46.66
N MET A 180 -16.57 20.17 -46.83
CA MET A 180 -15.23 20.35 -47.42
C MET A 180 -15.10 19.63 -48.77
N SER A 181 -16.11 19.81 -49.63
CA SER A 181 -15.94 19.69 -51.08
C SER A 181 -16.01 21.09 -51.69
N VAL A 182 -15.03 21.93 -51.38
CA VAL A 182 -14.78 23.14 -52.17
C VAL A 182 -13.79 22.77 -53.26
N SER A 183 -14.33 22.82 -54.48
CA SER A 183 -13.72 22.64 -55.79
C SER A 183 -12.28 23.17 -55.90
N VAL A 184 -11.37 22.29 -56.32
CA VAL A 184 -10.10 22.67 -56.96
C VAL A 184 -10.42 23.39 -58.27
N PRO A 185 -9.99 24.64 -58.50
CA PRO A 185 -10.05 25.23 -59.82
C PRO A 185 -8.97 24.57 -60.69
N TYR A 186 -9.43 23.84 -61.70
CA TYR A 186 -8.62 23.39 -62.82
C TYR A 186 -8.22 24.62 -63.64
N SER A 187 -6.92 24.93 -63.71
CA SER A 187 -6.37 25.94 -64.63
C SER A 187 -5.72 25.21 -65.80
N PRO A 188 -6.31 25.22 -67.01
CA PRO A 188 -5.61 24.79 -68.21
C PRO A 188 -4.86 25.98 -68.85
N ALA A 189 -3.64 25.66 -69.29
CA ALA A 189 -2.68 26.42 -70.09
C ALA A 189 -1.90 27.53 -69.37
#